data_AF-A0A845UFI6-F1
#
_entry.id   AF-A0A845UFI6-F1
#
_cell.length_a   1.000
_cell.length_b   1.000
_cell.length_c   1.000
_cell.angle_alpha   90.00
_cell.angle_beta   90.00
_cell.angle_gamma   90.00
#
_symmetry.space_group_name_H-M   'P 1'
#
loop_
_entity.id
_entity.type
_entity.pdbx_description
1 polymer ?
#
loop_
_entity_poly.entity_id
_entity_poly.type
_entity_poly.pdbx_seq_one_letter_code
_entity_poly.pdbx_strand_id
1 'polypeptide(L)'
;MRHSSFGAFIVSTLMPFALQAQQETVTQKGTVAGAAPVVISDVTWSHTLQRGLPVHDLEGPGASLQLVCDPDRVFGPQPNGSFAVTLPQERAPARIVVLAQTGEQAAFELEDGRALQTKADPDAWATLVAILGSSTEFAVVSAHDAVTWNVSEVLAGPCE
;
A
#
# COMPACT_ATOMS: atom_id res chain seq x y z
N MET A 1 97.60 -7.50 4.09
CA MET A 1 97.74 -7.09 2.68
C MET A 1 96.69 -7.81 1.85
N ARG A 2 95.86 -7.07 1.08
CA ARG A 2 94.97 -7.48 -0.05
C ARG A 2 93.92 -8.59 0.22
N HIS A 3 92.69 -8.61 -0.28
CA HIS A 3 91.77 -7.69 -0.98
C HIS A 3 90.39 -8.38 -0.86
N SER A 4 89.36 -7.69 -0.37
CA SER A 4 88.23 -7.12 -1.15
C SER A 4 87.56 -8.05 -2.18
N SER A 5 86.29 -8.34 -1.92
CA SER A 5 85.30 -8.77 -2.93
C SER A 5 83.89 -8.31 -2.53
N PHE A 6 83.19 -7.77 -3.52
CA PHE A 6 81.74 -7.62 -3.75
C PHE A 6 80.86 -7.10 -2.59
N GLY A 7 79.93 -6.17 -2.78
CA GLY A 7 79.22 -5.68 -3.96
C GLY A 7 77.95 -5.03 -3.41
N ALA A 8 77.63 -3.83 -3.89
CA ALA A 8 76.56 -2.96 -3.39
C ALA A 8 75.14 -3.49 -3.70
N PHE A 9 74.16 -3.18 -2.85
CA PHE A 9 73.15 -2.11 -3.08
C PHE A 9 72.12 -2.08 -1.95
N ILE A 10 71.80 -0.85 -1.51
CA ILE A 10 70.88 -0.46 -0.45
C ILE A 10 69.47 -0.31 -1.05
N VAL A 11 68.40 -0.68 -0.32
CA VAL A 11 67.17 0.14 -0.17
C VAL A 11 66.46 -0.27 1.13
N SER A 12 66.34 0.70 2.06
CA SER A 12 65.43 0.70 3.21
C SER A 12 64.00 0.97 2.77
N THR A 13 62.99 0.45 3.47
CA THR A 13 62.05 1.26 4.29
C THR A 13 60.89 0.44 4.88
N LEU A 14 60.65 0.71 6.17
CA LEU A 14 59.36 0.91 6.85
C LEU A 14 58.35 -0.26 6.96
N MET A 15 58.19 -0.75 8.19
CA MET A 15 56.97 -1.45 8.66
C MET A 15 55.76 -0.49 8.70
N PRO A 16 54.54 -1.05 8.64
CA PRO A 16 53.61 -0.75 9.73
C PRO A 16 52.80 -1.96 10.25
N PHE A 17 52.68 -1.96 11.57
CA PHE A 17 51.49 -2.16 12.40
C PHE A 17 50.29 -2.97 11.88
N ALA A 18 49.93 -3.94 12.72
CA ALA A 18 48.71 -4.74 12.71
C ALA A 18 47.43 -3.91 12.83
N LEU A 19 46.36 -4.36 12.13
CA LEU A 19 45.00 -4.30 12.65
C LEU A 19 44.20 -5.50 12.10
N GLN A 20 44.03 -6.51 12.94
CA GLN A 20 42.97 -7.51 12.80
C GLN A 20 41.62 -6.86 13.13
N ALA A 21 40.65 -6.98 12.22
CA ALA A 21 39.24 -7.19 12.56
C ALA A 21 38.52 -7.63 11.29
N GLN A 22 38.38 -8.95 11.11
CA GLN A 22 37.41 -9.51 10.18
C GLN A 22 36.04 -9.22 10.78
N GLN A 23 35.30 -8.27 10.21
CA GLN A 23 33.90 -8.07 10.56
C GLN A 23 33.06 -9.14 9.87
N GLU A 24 32.40 -9.92 10.71
CA GLU A 24 31.50 -11.00 10.39
C GLU A 24 30.45 -10.57 9.38
N THR A 25 30.22 -11.45 8.41
CA THR A 25 29.06 -11.41 7.52
C THR A 25 27.82 -11.63 8.39
N VAL A 26 27.28 -10.56 8.96
CA VAL A 26 25.92 -10.59 9.51
C VAL A 26 25.01 -10.84 8.33
N THR A 27 24.53 -12.07 8.23
CA THR A 27 23.33 -12.40 7.48
C THR A 27 22.21 -11.57 8.09
N GLN A 28 21.98 -10.36 7.57
CA GLN A 28 20.69 -9.72 7.72
C GLN A 28 19.71 -10.56 6.89
N LYS A 29 19.20 -11.62 7.53
CA LYS A 29 17.88 -12.12 7.22
C LYS A 29 16.95 -10.99 7.65
N GLY A 30 16.79 -10.01 6.77
CA GLY A 30 15.69 -9.08 6.81
C GLY A 30 14.43 -9.93 6.68
N THR A 31 13.94 -10.43 7.81
CA THR A 31 12.53 -10.73 7.92
C THR A 31 11.86 -9.37 7.75
N VAL A 32 11.55 -9.01 6.50
CA VAL A 32 10.36 -8.21 6.27
C VAL A 32 9.27 -9.06 6.89
N ALA A 33 8.86 -8.71 8.11
CA ALA A 33 7.67 -9.30 8.70
C ALA A 33 6.56 -8.84 7.78
N GLY A 34 6.27 -9.61 6.72
CA GLY A 34 5.09 -9.42 5.92
C GLY A 34 3.94 -9.49 6.91
N ALA A 35 3.19 -8.39 7.05
CA ALA A 35 1.98 -8.39 7.84
C ALA A 35 1.12 -9.55 7.33
N ALA A 36 0.72 -10.43 8.26
CA ALA A 36 -0.22 -11.48 7.90
C ALA A 36 -1.50 -10.79 7.37
N PRO A 37 -2.09 -11.28 6.26
CA PRO A 37 -3.31 -10.70 5.73
C PRO A 37 -4.37 -10.62 6.82
N VAL A 38 -4.91 -9.43 7.06
CA VAL A 38 -5.95 -9.21 8.07
C VAL A 38 -7.29 -9.54 7.43
N VAL A 39 -8.10 -10.36 8.09
CA VAL A 39 -9.48 -10.63 7.68
C VAL A 39 -10.42 -9.98 8.67
N ILE A 40 -11.28 -9.08 8.17
CA ILE A 40 -12.31 -8.38 8.94
C ILE A 40 -13.65 -8.97 8.52
N SER A 41 -14.39 -9.54 9.46
CA SER A 41 -15.67 -10.21 9.20
C SER A 41 -16.82 -9.60 9.98
N ASP A 42 -18.04 -9.91 9.53
CA ASP A 42 -19.29 -9.48 10.15
C ASP A 42 -19.43 -7.95 10.27
N VAL A 43 -18.85 -7.23 9.29
CA VAL A 43 -18.99 -5.78 9.17
C VAL A 43 -20.12 -5.43 8.20
N THR A 44 -20.71 -4.26 8.39
CA THR A 44 -21.82 -3.77 7.55
C THR A 44 -21.51 -2.36 7.11
N TRP A 45 -21.84 -2.05 5.86
CA TRP A 45 -21.76 -0.69 5.36
C TRP A 45 -22.70 0.21 6.15
N SER A 46 -22.18 1.34 6.60
CA SER A 46 -23.01 2.44 7.09
C SER A 46 -23.22 3.45 5.98
N HIS A 47 -24.39 4.06 5.92
CA HIS A 47 -24.76 5.03 4.90
C HIS A 47 -25.17 6.35 5.55
N THR A 48 -24.57 7.44 5.11
CA THR A 48 -24.88 8.81 5.53
C THR A 48 -24.94 9.75 4.33
N LEU A 49 -25.46 10.97 4.55
CA LEU A 49 -25.42 12.04 3.56
C LEU A 49 -24.53 13.18 4.09
N GLN A 50 -23.52 13.57 3.32
CA GLN A 50 -22.63 14.68 3.67
C GLN A 50 -22.68 15.75 2.59
N ARG A 51 -23.21 16.94 2.96
CA ARG A 51 -23.40 18.07 2.03
C ARG A 51 -24.15 17.69 0.75
N GLY A 52 -25.09 16.74 0.85
CA GLY A 52 -25.88 16.25 -0.29
C GLY A 52 -25.26 15.09 -1.07
N LEU A 53 -24.07 14.62 -0.70
CA LEU A 53 -23.45 13.44 -1.31
C LEU A 53 -23.71 12.18 -0.45
N PRO A 54 -24.10 11.05 -1.05
CA PRO A 54 -24.06 9.74 -0.40
C PRO A 54 -22.64 9.39 0.04
N VAL A 55 -22.50 8.98 1.30
CA VAL A 55 -21.25 8.52 1.90
C VAL A 55 -21.48 7.15 2.51
N HIS A 56 -20.67 6.19 2.09
CA HIS A 56 -20.71 4.81 2.55
C HIS A 56 -19.40 4.50 3.28
N ASP A 57 -19.49 4.19 4.57
CA ASP A 57 -18.33 3.89 5.40
C ASP A 57 -18.34 2.42 5.82
N LEU A 58 -17.16 1.81 5.80
CA LEU A 58 -16.89 0.48 6.33
C LEU A 58 -15.74 0.56 7.32
N GLU A 59 -15.98 0.18 8.57
CA GLU A 59 -15.01 0.27 9.65
C GLU A 59 -14.67 -1.12 10.19
N GLY A 60 -13.40 -1.32 10.53
CA GLY A 60 -12.93 -2.51 11.23
C GLY A 60 -11.67 -2.22 12.05
N PRO A 61 -11.09 -3.24 12.71
CA PRO A 61 -9.96 -3.04 13.62
C PRO A 61 -8.72 -2.43 12.94
N GLY A 62 -8.58 -1.10 13.06
CA GLY A 62 -7.46 -0.35 12.49
C GLY A 62 -7.54 -0.11 10.98
N ALA A 63 -8.66 -0.49 10.34
CA ALA A 63 -8.89 -0.32 8.91
C ALA A 63 -10.22 0.42 8.68
N SER A 64 -10.28 1.25 7.64
CA SER A 64 -11.53 1.86 7.20
C SER A 64 -11.53 2.13 5.70
N LEU A 65 -12.73 2.04 5.12
CA LEU A 65 -13.02 2.44 3.74
C LEU A 65 -14.13 3.49 3.77
N GLN A 66 -14.03 4.47 2.89
CA GLN A 66 -15.09 5.45 2.67
C GLN A 66 -15.29 5.67 1.18
N LEU A 67 -16.47 5.34 0.68
CA LEU A 67 -16.90 5.66 -0.67
C LEU A 67 -17.86 6.85 -0.63
N VAL A 68 -17.49 7.94 -1.29
CA VAL A 68 -18.36 9.09 -1.55
C VAL A 68 -18.78 9.02 -3.00
N CYS A 69 -20.08 9.11 -3.26
CA CYS A 69 -20.65 9.13 -4.60
C CYS A 69 -21.21 10.52 -4.93
N ASP A 70 -21.20 10.87 -6.22
CA ASP A 70 -21.81 12.11 -6.73
C ASP A 70 -22.52 11.83 -8.08
N PRO A 71 -23.56 10.97 -8.09
CA PRO A 71 -24.31 10.66 -9.31
C PRO A 71 -25.02 11.91 -9.86
N ASP A 72 -25.51 12.77 -8.96
CA ASP A 72 -26.30 13.96 -9.27
C ASP A 72 -25.45 15.19 -9.65
N ARG A 73 -24.11 15.09 -9.55
CA ARG A 73 -23.19 16.19 -9.92
C ARG A 73 -23.48 17.47 -9.14
N VAL A 74 -23.69 17.34 -7.83
CA VAL A 74 -24.22 18.38 -6.94
C VAL A 74 -23.37 19.67 -6.95
N PHE A 75 -22.06 19.55 -7.20
CA PHE A 75 -21.13 20.68 -7.17
C PHE A 75 -20.63 21.15 -8.54
N GLY A 76 -21.16 20.61 -9.64
CA GLY A 76 -20.79 21.02 -11.00
C GLY A 76 -20.72 19.85 -11.97
N PRO A 77 -20.39 20.09 -13.25
CA PRO A 77 -20.51 19.07 -14.30
C PRO A 77 -19.55 17.88 -14.15
N GLN A 78 -18.51 18.01 -13.34
CA GLN A 78 -17.56 16.92 -13.05
C GLN A 78 -18.03 16.12 -11.83
N PRO A 79 -17.84 14.78 -11.83
CA PRO A 79 -18.25 13.96 -10.70
C PRO A 79 -17.34 14.21 -9.49
N ASN A 80 -17.88 14.37 -8.28
CA ASN A 80 -17.11 14.65 -7.07
C ASN A 80 -16.98 13.44 -6.13
N GLY A 81 -17.07 12.21 -6.67
CA GLY A 81 -16.88 10.99 -5.90
C GLY A 81 -15.43 10.80 -5.44
N SER A 82 -15.25 10.04 -4.36
CA SER A 82 -13.92 9.69 -3.85
C SER A 82 -13.94 8.39 -3.07
N PHE A 83 -12.81 7.68 -3.05
CA PHE A 83 -12.63 6.45 -2.30
C PHE A 83 -11.42 6.60 -1.40
N ALA A 84 -11.63 6.58 -0.09
CA ALA A 84 -10.57 6.67 0.90
C ALA A 84 -10.34 5.34 1.59
N VAL A 85 -9.07 5.08 1.91
CA VAL A 85 -8.59 3.84 2.49
C VAL A 85 -7.60 4.15 3.60
N THR A 86 -7.82 3.51 4.74
CA THR A 86 -6.87 3.42 5.83
C THR A 86 -6.65 1.95 6.14
N LEU A 87 -5.38 1.51 6.14
CA LEU A 87 -5.00 0.14 6.48
C LEU A 87 -4.22 0.12 7.82
N PRO A 88 -4.26 -0.99 8.58
CA PRO A 88 -3.64 -1.09 9.90
C PRO A 88 -2.14 -0.74 9.95
N GLN A 89 -1.38 -1.17 8.94
CA GLN A 89 0.07 -0.94 8.80
C GLN A 89 0.40 0.23 7.88
N GLU A 90 -0.58 0.72 7.10
CA GLU A 90 -0.39 1.82 6.16
C GLU A 90 -1.63 2.73 6.16
N ARG A 91 -1.60 3.79 6.98
CA ARG A 91 -2.78 4.65 7.19
C ARG A 91 -3.20 5.47 5.98
N ALA A 92 -2.27 5.79 5.09
CA ALA A 92 -2.49 6.59 3.89
C ALA A 92 -1.70 5.98 2.73
N PRO A 93 -2.15 4.83 2.18
CA PRO A 93 -1.44 4.16 1.12
C PRO A 93 -1.40 5.03 -0.13
N ALA A 94 -0.26 5.05 -0.83
CA ALA A 94 -0.11 5.81 -2.08
C ALA A 94 -0.68 5.07 -3.29
N ARG A 95 -0.77 3.74 -3.20
CA ARG A 95 -1.34 2.87 -4.22
C ARG A 95 -2.08 1.71 -3.58
N ILE A 96 -3.23 1.35 -4.14
CA ILE A 96 -3.96 0.14 -3.77
C ILE A 96 -4.43 -0.64 -4.99
N VAL A 97 -4.76 -1.89 -4.74
CA VAL A 97 -5.62 -2.72 -5.59
C VAL A 97 -6.79 -3.20 -4.74
N VAL A 98 -8.00 -3.00 -5.23
CA VAL A 98 -9.21 -3.64 -4.71
C VAL A 98 -9.47 -4.88 -5.56
N LEU A 99 -9.57 -6.04 -4.93
CA LEU A 99 -9.67 -7.35 -5.58
C LEU A 99 -10.92 -8.08 -5.11
N ALA A 100 -11.82 -8.42 -6.03
CA ALA A 100 -12.95 -9.28 -5.75
C ALA A 100 -12.55 -10.76 -5.75
N GLN A 101 -13.37 -11.61 -5.11
CA GLN A 101 -13.20 -13.07 -5.19
C GLN A 101 -13.27 -13.63 -6.62
N THR A 102 -13.99 -12.95 -7.51
CA THR A 102 -14.10 -13.33 -8.93
C THR A 102 -12.79 -13.14 -9.70
N GLY A 103 -11.82 -12.42 -9.13
CA GLY A 103 -10.58 -12.01 -9.78
C GLY A 103 -10.67 -10.65 -10.49
N GLU A 104 -11.83 -10.00 -10.48
CA GLU A 104 -11.96 -8.60 -10.91
C GLU A 104 -11.16 -7.69 -9.99
N GLN A 105 -10.53 -6.67 -10.56
CA GLN A 105 -9.64 -5.79 -9.82
C GLN A 105 -9.70 -4.35 -10.30
N ALA A 106 -9.57 -3.41 -9.37
CA ALA A 106 -9.45 -1.99 -9.64
C ALA A 106 -8.21 -1.44 -8.92
N ALA A 107 -7.32 -0.78 -9.66
CA ALA A 107 -6.07 -0.23 -9.13
C ALA A 107 -6.12 1.31 -9.13
N PHE A 108 -5.62 1.92 -8.06
CA PHE A 108 -5.66 3.37 -7.89
C PHE A 108 -4.34 3.91 -7.33
N GLU A 109 -3.94 5.08 -7.82
CA GLU A 109 -3.06 5.99 -7.06
C GLU A 109 -3.92 6.84 -6.12
N LEU A 110 -3.36 7.16 -4.96
CA LEU A 110 -4.05 7.87 -3.90
C LEU A 110 -3.20 9.04 -3.43
N GLU A 111 -3.87 10.16 -3.17
CA GLU A 111 -3.30 11.31 -2.47
C GLU A 111 -3.82 11.26 -1.03
N ASP A 112 -2.92 11.17 -0.06
CA ASP A 112 -3.25 11.05 1.37
C ASP A 112 -4.26 9.92 1.69
N GLY A 113 -4.10 8.76 1.03
CA GLY A 113 -4.98 7.61 1.20
C GLY A 113 -6.36 7.77 0.53
N ARG A 114 -6.51 8.72 -0.40
CA ARG A 114 -7.75 8.94 -1.16
C ARG A 114 -7.56 8.96 -2.66
N ALA A 115 -8.36 8.18 -3.37
CA ALA A 115 -8.56 8.28 -4.82
C ALA A 115 -9.73 9.23 -5.11
N LEU A 116 -9.53 10.18 -6.03
CA LEU A 116 -10.60 11.07 -6.51
C LEU A 116 -11.15 10.54 -7.83
N GLN A 117 -12.47 10.45 -7.97
CA GLN A 117 -13.12 9.95 -9.19
C GLN A 117 -12.72 10.76 -10.44
N THR A 118 -12.53 12.07 -10.30
CA THR A 118 -12.10 12.95 -11.41
C THR A 118 -10.70 12.67 -11.93
N LYS A 119 -9.84 12.05 -11.11
CA LYS A 119 -8.44 11.74 -11.45
C LYS A 119 -8.24 10.26 -11.77
N ALA A 120 -9.18 9.40 -11.35
CA ALA A 120 -9.13 7.97 -11.58
C ALA A 120 -9.46 7.64 -13.05
N ASP A 121 -8.94 6.51 -13.51
CA ASP A 121 -9.40 5.92 -14.76
C ASP A 121 -10.91 5.56 -14.65
N PRO A 122 -11.75 5.94 -15.62
CA PRO A 122 -13.19 5.70 -15.54
C PRO A 122 -13.56 4.22 -15.43
N ASP A 123 -12.84 3.33 -16.13
CA ASP A 123 -13.13 1.90 -16.13
C ASP A 123 -12.69 1.26 -14.80
N ALA A 124 -11.56 1.68 -14.24
CA ALA A 124 -11.14 1.29 -12.89
C ALA A 124 -12.15 1.74 -11.83
N TRP A 125 -12.66 2.98 -11.93
CA TRP A 125 -13.69 3.49 -11.02
C TRP A 125 -15.00 2.70 -11.12
N ALA A 126 -15.47 2.44 -12.34
CA ALA A 126 -16.67 1.62 -12.57
C ALA A 126 -16.48 0.20 -12.01
N THR A 127 -15.29 -0.38 -12.20
CA THR A 127 -14.94 -1.70 -11.65
C THR A 127 -14.95 -1.69 -10.13
N LEU A 128 -14.41 -0.67 -9.47
CA LEU A 128 -14.49 -0.52 -8.01
C LEU A 128 -15.95 -0.51 -7.53
N VAL A 129 -16.80 0.33 -8.12
CA VAL A 129 -18.21 0.43 -7.75
C VAL A 129 -18.92 -0.92 -7.96
N ALA A 130 -18.61 -1.62 -9.05
CA ALA A 130 -19.15 -2.95 -9.33
C ALA A 130 -18.71 -3.99 -8.30
N ILE A 131 -17.42 -4.02 -7.93
CA ILE A 131 -16.89 -4.93 -6.90
C ILE A 131 -17.63 -4.70 -5.58
N LEU A 132 -17.70 -3.46 -5.11
CA LEU A 132 -18.34 -3.13 -3.83
C LEU A 132 -19.86 -3.38 -3.84
N GLY A 133 -20.51 -3.21 -5.00
CA GLY A 133 -21.95 -3.41 -5.15
C GLY A 133 -22.39 -4.85 -5.41
N SER A 134 -21.47 -5.77 -5.68
CA SER A 134 -21.79 -7.16 -6.03
C SER A 134 -21.10 -8.21 -5.16
N SER A 135 -20.06 -7.83 -4.41
CA SER A 135 -19.26 -8.76 -3.62
C SER A 135 -19.50 -8.57 -2.12
N THR A 136 -19.78 -9.67 -1.42
CA THR A 136 -19.75 -9.70 0.05
C THR A 136 -18.37 -9.95 0.61
N GLU A 137 -17.39 -10.26 -0.25
CA GLU A 137 -15.99 -10.39 0.16
C GLU A 137 -15.05 -9.86 -0.93
N PHE A 138 -14.11 -9.02 -0.50
CA PHE A 138 -13.11 -8.39 -1.35
C PHE A 138 -11.88 -8.01 -0.52
N ALA A 139 -10.72 -7.90 -1.15
CA ALA A 139 -9.48 -7.46 -0.53
C ALA A 139 -9.08 -6.06 -0.98
N VAL A 140 -8.46 -5.30 -0.08
CA VAL A 140 -7.77 -4.05 -0.37
C VAL A 140 -6.31 -4.25 -0.03
N VAL A 141 -5.45 -4.13 -1.05
CA VAL A 141 -4.03 -4.49 -0.98
C VAL A 141 -3.20 -3.27 -1.34
N SER A 142 -2.21 -2.95 -0.52
CA SER A 142 -1.19 -1.94 -0.79
C SER A 142 0.20 -2.58 -0.90
N ALA A 143 1.25 -1.76 -1.00
CA ALA A 143 2.63 -2.26 -0.99
C ALA A 143 3.05 -2.85 0.37
N HIS A 144 2.42 -2.42 1.45
CA HIS A 144 2.84 -2.74 2.82
C HIS A 144 1.77 -3.43 3.66
N ASP A 145 0.54 -3.53 3.18
CA ASP A 145 -0.56 -4.10 3.93
C ASP A 145 -1.62 -4.75 3.02
N ALA A 146 -2.43 -5.63 3.59
CA ALA A 146 -3.56 -6.27 2.92
C ALA A 146 -4.67 -6.58 3.92
N VAL A 147 -5.88 -6.10 3.61
CA VAL A 147 -7.08 -6.35 4.40
C VAL A 147 -8.14 -6.99 3.52
N THR A 148 -8.64 -8.16 3.92
CA THR A 148 -9.83 -8.79 3.35
C THR A 148 -11.04 -8.40 4.17
N TRP A 149 -12.09 -7.93 3.50
CA TRP A 149 -13.36 -7.53 4.09
C TRP A 149 -14.41 -8.56 3.75
N ASN A 150 -15.04 -9.15 4.76
CA ASN A 150 -16.25 -9.96 4.64
C ASN A 150 -17.42 -9.12 5.18
N VAL A 151 -18.20 -8.56 4.27
CA VAL A 151 -19.36 -7.72 4.59
C VAL A 151 -20.63 -8.55 4.65
N SER A 152 -21.53 -8.20 5.57
CA SER A 152 -22.79 -8.93 5.79
C SER A 152 -23.75 -8.82 4.59
N GLU A 153 -23.68 -7.72 3.86
CA GLU A 153 -24.49 -7.42 2.68
C GLU A 153 -23.69 -6.59 1.68
N VAL A 154 -24.03 -6.72 0.40
CA VAL A 154 -23.44 -5.91 -0.68
C VAL A 154 -23.86 -4.44 -0.54
N LEU A 155 -23.03 -3.52 -1.01
CA LEU A 155 -23.38 -2.11 -1.03
C LEU A 155 -24.38 -1.83 -2.16
N ALA A 156 -25.68 -1.90 -1.87
CA ALA A 156 -26.70 -1.77 -2.90
C ALA A 156 -26.73 -0.37 -3.54
N GLY A 157 -26.59 -0.30 -4.87
CA GLY A 157 -26.67 0.93 -5.68
C GLY A 157 -25.74 2.05 -5.19
N PRO A 158 -24.42 1.83 -5.00
CA PRO A 158 -23.58 2.75 -4.25
C PRO A 158 -23.59 4.16 -4.83
N CYS A 159 -23.53 4.25 -6.16
CA CYS A 159 -23.39 5.47 -6.94
C CYS A 159 -24.35 5.50 -8.16
N GLU A 160 -25.52 4.85 -8.06
CA GLU A 160 -26.58 4.90 -9.09
C GLU A 160 -27.49 6.13 -8.93
#